data_AF-A0A6G2Q1X5-F1
#
_entry.id   AF-A0A6G2Q1X5-F1
#
_cell.length_a   1.000
_cell.length_b   1.000
_cell.length_c   1.000
_cell.angle_alpha   90.00
_cell.angle_beta   90.00
_cell.angle_gamma   90.00
#
_symmetry.space_group_name_H-M   'P 1'
#
loop_
_entity.id
_entity.type
_entity.pdbx_description
1 polymer ?
#
loop_
_entity_poly.entity_id
_entity_poly.type
_entity_poly.pdbx_seq_one_letter_code
_entity_poly.pdbx_strand_id
1 'polypeptide(L)' 'IFLASGFVPSAVYPAMRRVGDRLHDYVVLSRTSRQIDFRTTAVSPLLQPYLGAYLSAWASTYLPLHEVSR' A
#
# COMPACT_ATOMS: atom_id res chain seq x y z
N ILE A 1 5.15 7.75 -18.96
CA ILE A 1 3.74 8.09 -19.27
C ILE A 1 2.84 7.91 -18.05
N PHE A 2 2.79 6.73 -17.41
CA PHE A 2 1.92 6.49 -16.25
C PHE A 2 2.10 7.45 -15.05
N LEU A 3 3.35 7.68 -14.62
CA LEU A 3 3.62 8.60 -13.50
C LEU A 3 3.19 10.04 -13.80
N ALA A 4 3.49 10.53 -15.01
CA ALA A 4 3.06 11.85 -15.47
C ALA A 4 1.52 11.97 -15.57
N SER A 5 0.82 10.86 -15.73
CA SER A 5 -0.65 10.78 -15.71
C SER A 5 -1.22 10.56 -14.30
N GLY A 6 -0.41 10.65 -13.23
CA GLY A 6 -0.87 10.56 -11.84
C GLY A 6 -1.14 9.14 -11.33
N PHE A 7 -0.59 8.11 -11.97
CA PHE A 7 -0.58 6.76 -11.40
C PHE A 7 0.52 6.61 -10.36
N VAL A 8 0.22 5.91 -9.27
CA VAL A 8 1.16 5.62 -8.18
C VAL A 8 1.38 4.11 -8.09
N PRO A 9 2.63 3.61 -8.00
CA PRO A 9 2.89 2.20 -7.75
C PRO A 9 2.37 1.81 -6.37
N SER A 10 1.48 0.82 -6.34
CA SER A 10 0.80 0.40 -5.11
C SER A 10 1.24 -0.98 -4.62
N ALA A 11 1.73 -1.83 -5.52
CA ALA A 11 2.27 -3.14 -5.18
C ALA A 11 3.27 -3.61 -6.24
N VAL A 12 4.19 -4.49 -5.84
CA VAL A 12 5.11 -5.19 -6.74
C VAL A 12 4.97 -6.68 -6.49
N TYR A 13 4.85 -7.45 -7.58
CA TYR A 13 4.82 -8.91 -7.59
C TYR A 13 6.03 -9.43 -8.35
N PRO A 14 7.08 -9.87 -7.65
CA PRO A 14 8.28 -10.40 -8.27
C PRO A 14 8.00 -11.70 -9.03
N ALA A 15 8.65 -11.89 -10.18
CA ALA A 15 8.62 -13.10 -11.00
C ALA A 15 7.22 -13.66 -11.30
N MET A 16 6.20 -12.78 -11.32
CA MET A 16 4.79 -13.16 -11.37
C MET A 16 4.42 -13.95 -12.63
N ARG A 17 5.08 -13.69 -13.76
CA ARG A 17 4.79 -14.40 -15.01
C ARG A 17 6.06 -14.80 -15.76
N ARG A 18 6.11 -16.05 -16.24
CA ARG A 18 7.10 -16.50 -17.20
C ARG A 18 6.66 -16.16 -18.63
N VAL A 19 7.50 -15.47 -19.38
CA VAL A 19 7.30 -15.17 -20.80
C VAL A 19 8.55 -15.64 -21.55
N GLY A 20 8.39 -16.69 -22.36
CA GLY A 20 9.54 -17.40 -22.91
C GLY A 20 10.40 -18.00 -21.81
N ASP A 21 11.69 -17.63 -21.79
CA ASP A 21 12.66 -18.11 -20.79
C ASP A 21 12.94 -17.09 -19.66
N ARG A 22 12.11 -16.04 -19.52
CA ARG A 22 12.30 -15.01 -18.49
C ARG A 22 11.12 -14.91 -17.54
N LEU A 23 11.43 -14.63 -16.28
CA LEU A 23 10.45 -14.27 -15.26
C LEU A 23 10.33 -12.75 -15.23
N HIS A 24 9.09 -12.27 -15.18
CA HIS A 24 8.77 -10.84 -15.20
C HIS A 24 8.11 -10.42 -13.91
N ASP A 25 8.62 -9.32 -13.34
CA ASP A 25 8.00 -8.62 -12.23
C ASP A 25 6.84 -7.79 -12.73
N TYR A 26 5.78 -7.73 -11.92
CA TYR A 26 4.57 -6.97 -12.22
C TYR A 26 4.43 -5.87 -11.18
N VAL A 27 4.25 -4.63 -11.63
CA VAL A 27 3.96 -3.50 -10.75
C VAL A 27 2.50 -3.10 -10.94
N VAL A 28 1.72 -3.11 -9.85
CA VAL A 28 0.35 -2.60 -9.87
C VAL A 28 0.40 -1.09 -9.71
N LEU A 29 -0.13 -0.40 -10.70
CA LEU A 29 -0.30 1.05 -10.69
C LEU A 29 -1.75 1.37 -10.38
N SER A 30 -1.97 2.11 -9.30
CA SER A 30 -3.30 2.63 -8.98
C SER A 30 -3.39 4.11 -9.33
N ARG A 31 -4.54 4.52 -9.82
CA ARG A 31 -4.90 5.93 -9.98
C ARG A 31 -6.32 6.10 -9.49
N THR A 32 -6.52 7.04 -8.59
CA THR A 32 -7.83 7.43 -8.11
C THR A 32 -8.06 8.89 -8.52
N SER A 33 -9.25 9.20 -9.02
CA SER A 33 -9.67 10.59 -9.27
C SER A 33 -10.23 11.27 -8.01
N ARG A 34 -10.38 10.51 -6.92
CA ARG A 34 -10.91 10.97 -5.62
C ARG A 34 -9.99 10.58 -4.48
N GLN A 35 -10.02 11.33 -3.39
CA GLN A 35 -9.39 10.89 -2.14
C GLN A 35 -10.01 9.56 -1.73
N ILE A 36 -9.17 8.53 -1.57
CA ILE A 36 -9.64 7.23 -1.12
C ILE A 36 -9.94 7.36 0.37
N ASP A 37 -11.20 7.14 0.73
CA ASP A 37 -11.65 7.13 2.11
C ASP A 37 -11.60 5.69 2.64
N PHE A 38 -10.63 5.41 3.50
CA PHE A 38 -10.45 4.10 4.10
C PHE A 38 -11.21 3.91 5.43
N ARG A 39 -11.94 4.93 5.91
CA ARG A 39 -12.62 4.89 7.22
C ARG A 39 -13.69 3.80 7.31
N THR A 40 -14.27 3.40 6.19
CA THR A 40 -15.29 2.35 6.11
C THR A 40 -14.82 1.11 5.35
N THR A 41 -13.51 0.93 5.16
CA THR A 41 -13.00 -0.23 4.43
C THR A 41 -13.27 -1.52 5.19
N ALA A 42 -14.00 -2.44 4.56
CA ALA A 42 -14.15 -3.80 5.06
C ALA A 42 -12.83 -4.56 4.87
N VAL A 43 -12.25 -5.01 5.98
CA VAL A 43 -11.02 -5.82 5.98
C VAL A 43 -11.38 -7.23 6.41
N SER A 44 -10.87 -8.21 5.67
CA SER A 44 -11.05 -9.62 6.04
C SER A 44 -10.47 -9.87 7.44
N PRO A 45 -11.18 -10.60 8.33
CA PRO A 45 -10.66 -10.94 9.66
C PRO A 45 -9.29 -11.62 9.62
N LEU A 46 -8.98 -12.37 8.55
CA LEU A 46 -7.69 -13.04 8.35
C LEU A 46 -6.54 -12.06 8.05
N LEU A 47 -6.86 -10.91 7.45
CA LEU A 47 -5.87 -9.89 7.09
C LEU A 47 -5.67 -8.87 8.20
N GLN A 48 -6.65 -8.72 9.10
CA GLN A 48 -6.66 -7.72 10.18
C GLN A 48 -5.37 -7.70 11.03
N PRO A 49 -4.77 -8.84 11.44
CA PRO A 49 -3.56 -8.83 12.27
C PRO A 49 -2.35 -8.21 11.55
N TYR A 50 -2.20 -8.52 10.26
CA TYR A 50 -1.10 -8.02 9.44
C TYR A 50 -1.24 -6.52 9.19
N LEU A 51 -2.45 -6.06 8.90
CA LEU A 51 -2.73 -4.64 8.71
C LEU A 51 -2.47 -3.86 10.01
N GLY A 52 -2.90 -4.38 11.16
CA GLY A 52 -2.65 -3.76 12.47
C GLY A 52 -1.17 -3.63 12.80
N ALA A 53 -0.37 -4.67 12.52
CA ALA A 53 1.08 -4.64 12.72
C ALA A 53 1.76 -3.59 11.83
N TYR A 54 1.39 -3.55 10.55
CA TYR A 54 1.91 -2.56 9.61
C TYR A 54 1.58 -1.13 10.03
N LEU A 55 0.30 -0.86 10.34
CA LEU A 55 -0.14 0.49 10.73
C LEU A 55 0.54 0.95 12.02
N SER A 56 0.73 0.05 12.99
CA SER A 56 1.46 0.36 14.23
C SER A 56 2.91 0.75 13.95
N ALA A 57 3.62 -0.02 13.13
CA ALA A 57 5.00 0.26 12.76
C ALA A 57 5.14 1.57 11.98
N TRP A 58 4.24 1.80 11.01
CA TRP A 58 4.20 3.03 10.24
C TRP A 58 3.93 4.24 11.13
N ALA A 59 2.90 4.17 11.99
CA ALA A 59 2.55 5.26 12.90
C ALA A 59 3.72 5.60 13.83
N SER A 60 4.39 4.60 14.40
CA SER A 60 5.57 4.82 15.26
C SER A 60 6.75 5.45 14.52
N THR A 61 6.84 5.26 13.20
CA THR A 61 7.96 5.78 12.39
C THR A 61 7.69 7.20 11.91
N TYR A 62 6.44 7.50 11.56
CA TYR A 62 6.09 8.71 10.79
C TYR A 62 5.16 9.68 11.50
N LEU A 63 4.46 9.28 12.57
CA LEU A 63 3.64 10.20 13.34
C LEU A 63 4.46 10.74 14.54
N PRO A 64 4.46 12.06 14.75
CA PRO A 64 5.08 12.62 15.94
C PRO A 64 4.35 12.13 17.20
N LEU A 65 5.12 11.74 18.22
CA LEU A 65 4.59 11.59 19.56
C LEU A 65 4.02 12.93 20.00
N HIS A 66 2.71 12.99 20.22
CA HIS A 66 2.12 14.18 20.82
C HIS A 66 2.63 14.25 22.26
N GLU A 67 3.39 15.30 22.59
CA GLU A 67 3.66 15.63 23.98
C GLU A 67 2.33 15.99 24.63
N VAL A 68 1.82 15.10 25.48
CA VAL A 68 0.70 15.44 26.36
C VAL A 68 1.29 16.35 27.45
N SER A 69 1.06 17.66 27.33
CA SER A 69 1.31 18.58 28.45
C SER A 69 0.45 18.12 29.62
N ARG A 70 1.13 17.72 30.70
CA ARG A 70 0.50 17.33 31.96
C ARG A 70 -0.10 18.54 32.68
#